data_AF-A0A7R8CCE1-F1
#
_entry.id   AF-A0A7R8CCE1-F1
#
_cell.length_a   1.000
_cell.length_b   1.000
_cell.length_c   1.000
_cell.angle_alpha   90.00
_cell.angle_beta   90.00
_cell.angle_gamma   90.00
#
_symmetry.space_group_name_H-M   'P 1'
#
loop_
_entity.id
_entity.type
_entity.pdbx_description
1 polymer ?
#
loop_
_entity_poly.entity_id
_entity_poly.type
_entity_poly.pdbx_seq_one_letter_code
_entity_poly.pdbx_strand_id
1 'polypeptide(L)'
;MVKIGTLPMRLLALNERVLNPMLDTVDYVDKSDSTLILRISPKERGHLVLQIGTSDPDRAVAVAMKVVKDVDGIDVNMGCPKPFSLKGGMGAALLSDPDKIKSILTHLVEAVGKQITVTCKIRILNDLEDTLNIVRFDPIYWSGCPSTNGGSSNNRDLVANTHEGILSFWKESTADSVMIARAAEWNVSVFSKNREDIYKIIDDYLDTAIHFDYPFNIVKYNVQQILGSDQDTEKGRKFLSTGTLLDLCNIFDKGDTFSKRQGELSKLKRKLSSCFPNNLLLPEWDSNEELTVMFAPYVRTHYPKPCDIPKAKLLSWFRLKTKSNSAVPSYNTIKTKDKVFQSIVRLGEFGSFASLASEKNIRYSEQAAAIVALHCLGIQKFNQ
;
A
#
# COMPACT_ATOMS: atom_id res chain seq x y z
N MET A 1 -5.04 11.97 -1.25
CA MET A 1 -4.59 11.97 -2.67
C MET A 1 -4.59 10.52 -3.18
N VAL A 2 -5.07 10.25 -4.40
CA VAL A 2 -5.23 8.86 -4.93
C VAL A 2 -3.95 8.45 -5.68
N LYS A 3 -3.54 7.17 -5.56
CA LYS A 3 -2.22 6.54 -5.81
C LYS A 3 -1.34 6.32 -4.57
N ILE A 4 -1.75 6.89 -3.43
CA ILE A 4 -1.16 6.66 -2.09
C ILE A 4 -2.01 5.65 -1.27
N GLY A 5 -3.19 5.28 -1.78
CA GLY A 5 -4.05 4.21 -1.26
C GLY A 5 -5.39 4.26 -1.99
N THR A 6 -5.64 3.33 -2.91
CA THR A 6 -6.86 3.41 -3.74
C THR A 6 -8.10 2.96 -2.96
N LEU A 7 -9.19 3.70 -3.17
CA LEU A 7 -10.49 3.56 -2.49
C LEU A 7 -11.13 2.16 -2.59
N PRO A 8 -11.12 1.49 -3.77
CA PRO A 8 -11.70 0.15 -3.88
C PRO A 8 -10.86 -0.92 -3.17
N MET A 9 -9.55 -0.70 -3.02
CA MET A 9 -8.67 -1.60 -2.27
C MET A 9 -8.82 -1.40 -0.76
N ARG A 10 -8.89 -0.15 -0.26
CA ARG A 10 -9.05 0.10 1.19
C ARG A 10 -10.36 -0.44 1.77
N LEU A 11 -11.44 -0.46 0.99
CA LEU A 11 -12.73 -0.98 1.46
C LEU A 11 -12.84 -2.51 1.49
N LEU A 12 -12.04 -3.22 0.68
CA LEU A 12 -12.08 -4.68 0.58
C LEU A 12 -10.86 -5.37 1.24
N ALA A 13 -9.74 -4.66 1.43
CA ALA A 13 -8.43 -5.23 1.72
C ALA A 13 -7.84 -4.91 3.11
N LEU A 14 -8.53 -4.17 3.98
CA LEU A 14 -8.16 -4.10 5.41
C LEU A 14 -8.57 -5.42 6.08
N ASN A 15 -8.02 -6.57 5.68
CA ASN A 15 -8.49 -7.87 6.15
C ASN A 15 -7.66 -8.41 7.30
N GLU A 16 -6.40 -8.00 7.42
CA GLU A 16 -5.53 -8.42 8.51
C GLU A 16 -4.73 -7.25 9.06
N ARG A 17 -4.88 -7.03 10.38
CA ARG A 17 -4.08 -6.10 11.16
C ARG A 17 -2.90 -6.88 11.73
N VAL A 18 -1.69 -6.54 11.30
CA VAL A 18 -0.44 -7.19 11.67
C VAL A 18 0.42 -6.23 12.46
N LEU A 19 0.89 -6.67 13.63
CA LEU A 19 1.94 -5.93 14.34
C LEU A 19 3.27 -6.17 13.64
N ASN A 20 3.96 -5.10 13.26
CA ASN A 20 5.25 -5.17 12.62
C ASN A 20 6.35 -4.74 13.61
N PRO A 21 6.90 -5.67 14.41
CA PRO A 21 7.95 -5.35 15.37
C PRO A 21 9.27 -4.93 14.71
N MET A 22 9.44 -5.13 13.40
CA MET A 22 10.65 -4.72 12.69
C MET A 22 10.69 -3.21 12.45
N LEU A 23 9.52 -2.63 12.22
CA LEU A 23 9.35 -1.22 11.89
C LEU A 23 8.67 -0.44 13.01
N ASP A 24 8.26 -1.12 14.08
CA ASP A 24 7.42 -0.56 15.14
C ASP A 24 6.15 0.08 14.56
N THR A 25 5.46 -0.67 13.68
CA THR A 25 4.24 -0.19 13.00
C THR A 25 3.08 -1.18 13.14
N VAL A 26 1.88 -0.68 12.85
CA VAL A 26 0.71 -1.51 12.58
C VAL A 26 0.48 -1.51 11.08
N ASP A 27 0.53 -2.70 10.49
CA ASP A 27 0.34 -2.89 9.06
C ASP A 27 -1.02 -3.54 8.80
N TYR A 28 -1.76 -3.00 7.85
CA TYR A 28 -2.93 -3.64 7.30
C TYR A 28 -2.57 -4.20 5.94
N VAL A 29 -2.76 -5.51 5.79
CA VAL A 29 -2.40 -6.24 4.57
C VAL A 29 -3.63 -6.91 3.96
N ASP A 30 -3.60 -7.03 2.64
CA ASP A 30 -4.54 -7.86 1.90
C ASP A 30 -4.21 -9.33 2.17
N LYS A 31 -5.18 -10.10 2.64
CA LYS A 31 -5.00 -11.54 2.91
C LYS A 31 -4.72 -12.37 1.66
N SER A 32 -5.14 -11.90 0.49
CA SER A 32 -5.06 -12.68 -0.75
C SER A 32 -3.64 -12.74 -1.32
N ASP A 33 -2.88 -11.66 -1.19
CA ASP A 33 -1.54 -11.54 -1.76
C ASP A 33 -0.51 -10.85 -0.85
N SER A 34 -0.86 -10.60 0.42
CA SER A 34 -0.04 -9.91 1.42
C SER A 34 0.37 -8.50 1.03
N THR A 35 -0.35 -7.85 0.09
CA THR A 35 -0.09 -6.46 -0.29
C THR A 35 -0.31 -5.55 0.91
N LEU A 36 0.67 -4.68 1.20
CA LEU A 36 0.53 -3.63 2.21
C LEU A 36 -0.48 -2.58 1.75
N ILE A 37 -1.56 -2.42 2.51
CA ILE A 37 -2.66 -1.48 2.22
C ILE A 37 -2.49 -0.18 3.02
N LEU A 38 -2.10 -0.30 4.29
CA LEU A 38 -1.89 0.82 5.19
C LEU A 38 -0.82 0.45 6.21
N ARG A 39 0.12 1.35 6.47
CA ARG A 39 1.11 1.26 7.54
C ARG A 39 0.92 2.47 8.43
N ILE A 40 0.83 2.24 9.74
CA ILE A 40 0.61 3.28 10.75
C ILE A 40 1.77 3.24 11.72
N SER A 41 2.47 4.36 11.87
CA SER A 41 3.45 4.56 12.92
C SER A 41 2.77 5.07 14.20
N PRO A 42 3.23 4.64 15.39
CA PRO A 42 2.80 5.21 16.66
C PRO A 42 2.98 6.73 16.73
N LYS A 43 3.89 7.31 15.94
CA LYS A 43 4.11 8.77 15.84
C LYS A 43 2.94 9.54 15.22
N GLU A 44 2.04 8.84 14.51
CA GLU A 44 0.87 9.45 13.87
C GLU A 44 -0.37 9.47 14.78
N ARG A 45 -0.30 8.84 15.95
CA ARG A 45 -1.39 8.81 16.93
C ARG A 45 -1.75 10.22 17.41
N GLY A 46 -3.04 10.48 17.56
CA GLY A 46 -3.60 11.79 17.88
C GLY A 46 -3.83 12.69 16.65
N HIS A 47 -3.43 12.24 15.45
CA HIS A 47 -3.43 13.06 14.25
C HIS A 47 -3.95 12.36 12.98
N LEU A 48 -4.12 11.03 12.99
CA LEU A 48 -4.38 10.25 11.78
C LEU A 48 -5.87 10.11 11.48
N VAL A 49 -6.33 10.73 10.40
CA VAL A 49 -7.69 10.55 9.86
C VAL A 49 -7.66 9.67 8.61
N LEU A 50 -8.30 8.50 8.66
CA LEU A 50 -8.40 7.62 7.51
C LEU A 50 -9.57 8.00 6.61
N GLN A 51 -9.26 8.47 5.41
CA GLN A 51 -10.29 8.71 4.39
C GLN A 51 -10.67 7.42 3.65
N ILE A 52 -11.90 6.99 3.86
CA ILE A 52 -12.57 5.93 3.12
C ILE A 52 -13.44 6.55 2.03
N GLY A 53 -13.99 5.73 1.16
CA GLY A 53 -15.00 6.19 0.24
C GLY A 53 -15.77 4.98 -0.20
N THR A 54 -17.06 5.10 -0.04
CA THR A 54 -18.01 4.00 0.06
C THR A 54 -19.32 4.46 -0.54
N SER A 55 -20.17 3.50 -0.85
CA SER A 55 -21.54 3.71 -1.32
C SER A 55 -22.54 2.94 -0.47
N ASP A 56 -22.06 2.38 0.64
CA ASP A 56 -22.77 1.39 1.45
C ASP A 56 -22.40 1.57 2.93
N PRO A 57 -23.41 1.69 3.81
CA PRO A 57 -23.23 1.97 5.24
C PRO A 57 -22.53 0.82 5.97
N ASP A 58 -22.96 -0.43 5.73
CA ASP A 58 -22.45 -1.60 6.43
C ASP A 58 -20.97 -1.84 6.10
N ARG A 59 -20.58 -1.69 4.83
CA ARG A 59 -19.16 -1.75 4.43
C ARG A 59 -18.34 -0.63 5.05
N ALA A 60 -18.90 0.57 5.19
CA ALA A 60 -18.22 1.69 5.83
C ALA A 60 -17.94 1.39 7.31
N VAL A 61 -18.94 0.92 8.05
CA VAL A 61 -18.82 0.52 9.45
C VAL A 61 -17.84 -0.63 9.62
N ALA A 62 -17.92 -1.66 8.76
CA ALA A 62 -17.01 -2.80 8.82
C ALA A 62 -15.54 -2.37 8.68
N VAL A 63 -15.25 -1.39 7.82
CA VAL A 63 -13.91 -0.81 7.69
C VAL A 63 -13.54 0.00 8.93
N ALA A 64 -14.42 0.90 9.39
CA ALA A 64 -14.16 1.76 10.54
C ALA A 64 -13.84 0.93 11.80
N MET A 65 -14.62 -0.11 12.09
CA MET A 65 -14.43 -1.00 13.24
C MET A 65 -13.08 -1.74 13.23
N LYS A 66 -12.49 -1.97 12.06
CA LYS A 66 -11.18 -2.64 11.94
C LYS A 66 -10.00 -1.71 12.24
N VAL A 67 -10.18 -0.40 12.07
CA VAL A 67 -9.10 0.60 12.20
C VAL A 67 -9.28 1.53 13.40
N VAL A 68 -10.44 1.53 14.05
CA VAL A 68 -10.82 2.45 15.13
C VAL A 68 -9.81 2.53 16.29
N LYS A 69 -8.98 1.49 16.48
CA LYS A 69 -7.95 1.44 17.54
C LYS A 69 -6.63 2.08 17.14
N ASP A 70 -6.43 2.35 15.84
CA ASP A 70 -5.15 2.76 15.27
C ASP A 70 -5.25 4.09 14.51
N VAL A 71 -6.45 4.66 14.38
CA VAL A 71 -6.71 5.97 13.77
C VAL A 71 -7.49 6.87 14.73
N ASP A 72 -7.44 8.17 14.52
CA ASP A 72 -8.08 9.19 15.35
C ASP A 72 -9.38 9.73 14.71
N GLY A 73 -9.62 9.39 13.44
CA GLY A 73 -10.85 9.72 12.75
C GLY A 73 -11.08 8.92 11.47
N ILE A 74 -12.33 8.89 11.03
CA ILE A 74 -12.77 8.37 9.74
C ILE A 74 -13.35 9.51 8.92
N ASP A 75 -12.85 9.67 7.68
CA ASP A 75 -13.38 10.64 6.73
C ASP A 75 -14.04 9.92 5.54
N VAL A 76 -15.24 10.35 5.15
CA VAL A 76 -15.91 9.83 3.96
C VAL A 76 -15.65 10.74 2.75
N ASN A 77 -15.02 10.20 1.72
CA ASN A 77 -14.81 10.90 0.46
C ASN A 77 -16.12 11.01 -0.33
N MET A 78 -16.61 12.24 -0.46
CA MET A 78 -17.80 12.61 -1.24
C MET A 78 -17.45 13.59 -2.38
N GLY A 79 -16.16 13.73 -2.71
CA GLY A 79 -15.70 14.76 -3.65
C GLY A 79 -14.94 14.23 -4.87
N CYS A 80 -14.66 12.92 -4.95
CA CYS A 80 -13.87 12.34 -6.04
C CYS A 80 -14.68 12.24 -7.34
N PRO A 81 -14.29 12.94 -8.44
CA PRO A 81 -15.01 12.89 -9.71
C PRO A 81 -14.48 11.80 -10.66
N LYS A 82 -13.53 10.96 -10.22
CA LYS A 82 -12.90 9.96 -11.10
C LYS A 82 -13.92 8.91 -11.55
N PRO A 83 -13.86 8.41 -12.80
CA PRO A 83 -14.86 7.49 -13.34
C PRO A 83 -15.10 6.24 -12.49
N PHE A 84 -14.07 5.66 -11.86
CA PHE A 84 -14.23 4.49 -11.00
C PHE A 84 -15.06 4.78 -9.74
N SER A 85 -14.98 6.01 -9.22
CA SER A 85 -15.74 6.45 -8.05
C SER A 85 -17.20 6.64 -8.44
N LEU A 86 -17.44 7.33 -9.56
CA LEU A 86 -18.78 7.59 -10.08
C LEU A 86 -19.53 6.28 -10.41
N LYS A 87 -18.88 5.38 -11.14
CA LYS A 87 -19.46 4.06 -11.48
C LYS A 87 -19.76 3.20 -10.25
N GLY A 88 -18.99 3.38 -9.16
CA GLY A 88 -19.21 2.66 -7.90
C GLY A 88 -20.23 3.32 -6.96
N GLY A 89 -20.82 4.46 -7.35
CA GLY A 89 -21.72 5.24 -6.50
C GLY A 89 -21.04 5.93 -5.31
N MET A 90 -19.71 6.12 -5.37
CA MET A 90 -18.88 6.69 -4.30
C MET A 90 -18.34 8.06 -4.71
N GLY A 91 -17.76 8.82 -3.77
CA GLY A 91 -17.15 10.11 -4.10
C GLY A 91 -18.21 11.13 -4.52
N ALA A 92 -17.96 11.88 -5.60
CA ALA A 92 -18.87 12.93 -6.03
C ALA A 92 -20.28 12.41 -6.42
N ALA A 93 -20.42 11.11 -6.75
CA ALA A 93 -21.72 10.49 -7.01
C ALA A 93 -22.61 10.39 -5.77
N LEU A 94 -22.05 10.48 -4.56
CA LEU A 94 -22.86 10.53 -3.33
C LEU A 94 -23.65 11.83 -3.23
N LEU A 95 -23.13 12.94 -3.77
CA LEU A 95 -23.74 14.27 -3.64
C LEU A 95 -25.11 14.39 -4.33
N SER A 96 -25.44 13.48 -5.25
CA SER A 96 -26.76 13.40 -5.87
C SER A 96 -27.77 12.55 -5.08
N ASP A 97 -27.35 11.92 -3.97
CA ASP A 97 -28.17 11.03 -3.15
C ASP A 97 -27.98 11.34 -1.66
N PRO A 98 -28.67 12.38 -1.15
CA PRO A 98 -28.49 12.82 0.23
C PRO A 98 -28.97 11.80 1.27
N ASP A 99 -29.97 10.98 0.96
CA ASP A 99 -30.45 9.92 1.85
C ASP A 99 -29.38 8.85 2.06
N LYS A 100 -28.64 8.49 1.00
CA LYS A 100 -27.49 7.58 1.11
C LYS A 100 -26.36 8.20 1.93
N ILE A 101 -26.07 9.49 1.76
CA ILE A 101 -25.08 10.21 2.59
C ILE A 101 -25.48 10.09 4.07
N LYS A 102 -26.72 10.45 4.40
CA LYS A 102 -27.26 10.38 5.75
C LYS A 102 -27.16 8.97 6.33
N SER A 103 -27.54 7.96 5.55
CA SER A 103 -27.44 6.56 5.97
C SER A 103 -25.99 6.17 6.32
N ILE A 104 -25.02 6.43 5.44
CA ILE A 104 -23.61 6.11 5.67
C ILE A 104 -23.06 6.80 6.92
N LEU A 105 -23.30 8.10 7.06
CA LEU A 105 -22.74 8.88 8.17
C LEU A 105 -23.38 8.51 9.51
N THR A 106 -24.70 8.30 9.56
CA THR A 106 -25.41 7.85 10.77
C THR A 106 -24.83 6.54 11.29
N HIS A 107 -24.69 5.53 10.42
CA HIS A 107 -24.15 4.23 10.81
C HIS A 107 -22.71 4.32 11.31
N LEU A 108 -21.87 5.17 10.71
CA LEU A 108 -20.50 5.41 11.18
C LEU A 108 -20.47 6.08 12.56
N VAL A 109 -21.27 7.13 12.77
CA VAL A 109 -21.34 7.83 14.06
C VAL A 109 -21.85 6.92 15.16
N GLU A 110 -22.89 6.14 14.90
CA GLU A 110 -23.42 5.17 15.87
C GLU A 110 -22.40 4.09 16.23
N ALA A 111 -21.64 3.59 15.24
CA ALA A 111 -20.69 2.50 15.45
C ALA A 111 -19.37 2.94 16.12
N VAL A 112 -18.79 4.06 15.68
CA VAL A 112 -17.43 4.49 16.11
C VAL A 112 -17.34 5.90 16.67
N GLY A 113 -18.41 6.70 16.59
CA GLY A 113 -18.40 8.13 16.97
C GLY A 113 -18.12 8.42 18.45
N LYS A 114 -18.26 7.41 19.33
CA LYS A 114 -17.85 7.50 20.74
C LYS A 114 -16.34 7.33 20.96
N GLN A 115 -15.63 6.76 19.99
CA GLN A 115 -14.20 6.46 20.07
C GLN A 115 -13.36 7.43 19.24
N ILE A 116 -13.83 7.76 18.03
CA ILE A 116 -13.11 8.58 17.05
C ILE A 116 -14.07 9.51 16.32
N THR A 117 -13.53 10.56 15.71
CA THR A 117 -14.32 11.54 14.95
C THR A 117 -14.72 11.00 13.58
N VAL A 118 -15.95 11.28 13.15
CA VAL A 118 -16.43 10.99 11.79
C VAL A 118 -16.61 12.32 11.04
N THR A 119 -15.92 12.46 9.91
CA THR A 119 -15.99 13.63 9.03
C THR A 119 -16.36 13.21 7.61
N CYS A 120 -16.65 14.19 6.75
CA CYS A 120 -16.70 13.96 5.33
C CYS A 120 -16.05 15.11 4.55
N LYS A 121 -15.59 14.76 3.35
CA LYS A 121 -15.00 15.72 2.41
C LYS A 121 -15.84 15.80 1.14
N ILE A 122 -16.46 16.96 0.91
CA ILE A 122 -17.31 17.22 -0.25
C ILE A 122 -16.61 18.08 -1.31
N ARG A 123 -17.29 18.27 -2.44
CA ARG A 123 -16.98 19.26 -3.46
C ARG A 123 -18.20 20.17 -3.59
N ILE A 124 -17.99 21.47 -3.82
CA ILE A 124 -19.09 22.40 -4.06
C ILE A 124 -19.84 22.00 -5.33
N LEU A 125 -21.17 22.15 -5.33
CA LEU A 125 -22.00 21.92 -6.50
C LEU A 125 -22.08 23.20 -7.35
N ASN A 126 -22.62 23.06 -8.56
CA ASN A 126 -22.79 24.21 -9.46
C ASN A 126 -23.80 25.22 -8.91
N ASP A 127 -24.82 24.72 -8.20
CA ASP A 127 -25.80 25.54 -7.51
C ASP A 127 -25.45 25.67 -6.03
N LEU A 128 -25.54 26.91 -5.52
CA LEU A 128 -25.22 27.21 -4.13
C LEU A 128 -26.27 26.62 -3.18
N GLU A 129 -27.55 26.67 -3.54
CA GLU A 129 -28.61 26.15 -2.69
C GLU A 129 -28.51 24.63 -2.57
N ASP A 130 -28.18 23.92 -3.66
CA ASP A 130 -27.89 22.49 -3.60
C ASP A 130 -26.72 22.18 -2.66
N THR A 131 -25.66 22.99 -2.69
CA THR A 131 -24.54 22.85 -1.75
C THR A 131 -24.98 23.09 -0.31
N LEU A 132 -25.78 24.13 -0.07
CA LEU A 132 -26.30 24.47 1.26
C LEU A 132 -27.24 23.39 1.79
N ASN A 133 -28.08 22.79 0.94
CA ASN A 133 -28.95 21.68 1.30
C ASN A 133 -28.15 20.45 1.78
N ILE A 134 -26.99 20.18 1.17
CA ILE A 134 -26.09 19.10 1.59
C ILE A 134 -25.34 19.43 2.89
N VAL A 135 -25.00 20.69 3.13
CA VAL A 135 -24.24 21.07 4.34
C VAL A 135 -25.15 21.27 5.55
N ARG A 136 -26.38 21.74 5.33
CA ARG A 136 -27.41 21.95 6.37
C ARG A 136 -28.06 20.65 6.85
N PHE A 137 -27.62 19.49 6.39
CA PHE A 137 -28.03 18.22 6.99
C PHE A 137 -27.76 18.26 8.50
N ASP A 138 -28.74 17.79 9.27
CA ASP A 138 -28.77 17.87 10.74
C ASP A 138 -27.40 17.51 11.35
N PRO A 139 -26.83 18.35 12.24
CA PRO A 139 -25.54 18.09 12.88
C PRO A 139 -25.44 16.77 13.64
N ILE A 140 -26.56 16.05 13.85
CA ILE A 140 -26.60 14.70 14.42
C ILE A 140 -25.85 13.66 13.56
N TYR A 141 -25.67 13.88 12.26
CA TYR A 141 -25.15 12.84 11.35
C TYR A 141 -23.62 12.74 11.30
N TRP A 142 -22.87 13.63 11.94
CA TRP A 142 -21.40 13.64 11.95
C TRP A 142 -20.86 14.29 13.21
N SER A 143 -19.66 13.90 13.64
CA SER A 143 -19.05 14.42 14.87
C SER A 143 -17.95 15.47 14.63
N GLY A 144 -17.68 15.84 13.37
CA GLY A 144 -16.68 16.85 13.01
C GLY A 144 -17.08 17.73 11.83
N CYS A 145 -16.25 18.74 11.52
CA CYS A 145 -16.55 19.77 10.52
C CYS A 145 -16.34 19.26 9.07
N PRO A 146 -17.25 19.57 8.10
CA PRO A 146 -17.06 19.23 6.69
C PRO A 146 -15.81 19.87 6.12
N SER A 147 -15.10 19.13 5.29
CA SER A 147 -14.11 19.73 4.39
C SER A 147 -14.72 19.96 3.01
N THR A 148 -14.83 21.22 2.59
CA THR A 148 -15.26 21.61 1.23
C THR A 148 -14.04 21.81 0.32
N ASN A 149 -14.23 21.68 -1.00
CA ASN A 149 -13.16 21.93 -1.98
C ASN A 149 -13.71 22.71 -3.18
N GLY A 150 -13.28 23.97 -3.30
CA GLY A 150 -13.60 24.89 -4.39
C GLY A 150 -12.59 24.89 -5.55
N GLY A 151 -11.68 23.92 -5.59
CA GLY A 151 -10.56 23.90 -6.52
C GLY A 151 -9.31 24.61 -5.96
N SER A 152 -8.17 24.46 -6.63
CA SER A 152 -6.96 25.22 -6.32
C SER A 152 -6.15 25.42 -7.60
N SER A 153 -5.24 26.40 -7.61
CA SER A 153 -4.36 26.62 -8.76
C SER A 153 -3.35 25.47 -8.92
N ASN A 154 -2.98 25.16 -10.17
CA ASN A 154 -1.96 24.14 -10.48
C ASN A 154 -0.55 24.71 -10.64
N ASN A 155 -0.32 25.96 -10.23
CA ASN A 155 0.98 26.61 -10.33
C ASN A 155 1.71 26.56 -8.97
N ARG A 156 2.85 25.87 -8.95
CA ARG A 156 3.66 25.56 -7.75
C ARG A 156 4.23 26.79 -7.07
N ASP A 157 4.43 27.88 -7.79
CA ASP A 157 5.16 29.06 -7.32
C ASP A 157 4.23 30.24 -7.00
N LEU A 158 2.92 30.02 -7.05
CA LEU A 158 1.98 31.03 -6.57
C LEU A 158 2.10 31.21 -5.07
N VAL A 159 1.99 32.47 -4.65
CA VAL A 159 1.90 32.86 -3.23
C VAL A 159 0.78 32.09 -2.52
N ALA A 160 -0.32 31.79 -3.21
CA ALA A 160 -1.43 30.99 -2.67
C ALA A 160 -1.01 29.57 -2.19
N ASN A 161 0.14 29.05 -2.63
CA ASN A 161 0.69 27.76 -2.24
C ASN A 161 1.84 27.87 -1.21
N THR A 162 2.02 29.05 -0.60
CA THR A 162 2.94 29.26 0.53
C THR A 162 2.16 29.27 1.85
N HIS A 163 2.89 29.18 2.98
CA HIS A 163 2.30 29.31 4.31
C HIS A 163 1.53 30.63 4.47
N GLU A 164 2.06 31.74 3.95
CA GLU A 164 1.38 33.04 4.00
C GLU A 164 0.11 33.06 3.15
N GLY A 165 0.16 32.52 1.93
CA GLY A 165 -1.04 32.46 1.08
C GLY A 165 -2.15 31.58 1.67
N ILE A 166 -1.78 30.47 2.31
CA ILE A 166 -2.73 29.62 3.04
C ILE A 166 -3.33 30.36 4.23
N LEU A 167 -2.55 31.14 4.97
CA LEU A 167 -3.06 31.97 6.06
C LEU A 167 -4.00 33.07 5.56
N SER A 168 -3.71 33.68 4.41
CA SER A 168 -4.63 34.65 3.78
C SER A 168 -5.94 33.97 3.39
N PHE A 169 -5.86 32.82 2.71
CA PHE A 169 -7.02 32.03 2.33
C PHE A 169 -7.86 31.59 3.54
N TRP A 170 -7.22 31.18 4.63
CA TRP A 170 -7.91 30.84 5.87
C TRP A 170 -8.71 32.04 6.41
N LYS A 171 -8.09 33.21 6.50
CA LYS A 171 -8.75 34.45 6.96
C LYS A 171 -9.90 34.87 6.05
N GLU A 172 -9.73 34.76 4.74
CA GLU A 172 -10.74 35.13 3.73
C GLU A 172 -11.93 34.15 3.71
N SER A 173 -11.65 32.85 3.86
CA SER A 173 -12.68 31.80 3.82
C SER A 173 -13.57 31.77 5.05
N THR A 174 -13.16 32.40 6.16
CA THR A 174 -13.83 32.34 7.47
C THR A 174 -14.04 30.93 8.03
N ALA A 175 -13.35 29.93 7.46
CA ALA A 175 -13.44 28.54 7.89
C ALA A 175 -12.69 28.31 9.21
N ASP A 176 -13.10 27.31 9.98
CA ASP A 176 -12.41 26.94 11.22
C ASP A 176 -10.98 26.42 10.98
N SER A 177 -10.76 25.78 9.82
CA SER A 177 -9.47 25.21 9.44
C SER A 177 -9.32 25.13 7.91
N VAL A 178 -8.09 24.89 7.44
CA VAL A 178 -7.78 24.72 6.01
C VAL A 178 -7.07 23.40 5.76
N MET A 179 -7.60 22.62 4.81
CA MET A 179 -6.98 21.39 4.32
C MET A 179 -6.12 21.69 3.09
N ILE A 180 -4.85 21.28 3.13
CA ILE A 180 -3.88 21.50 2.04
C ILE A 180 -3.55 20.15 1.38
N ALA A 181 -3.53 20.11 0.05
CA ALA A 181 -3.21 18.89 -0.72
C ALA A 181 -1.97 19.08 -1.61
N ARG A 182 -2.12 19.71 -2.79
CA ARG A 182 -1.03 19.84 -3.77
C ARG A 182 0.19 20.59 -3.26
N ALA A 183 -0.01 21.71 -2.54
CA ALA A 183 1.11 22.46 -2.01
C ALA A 183 1.96 21.61 -1.04
N ALA A 184 1.34 20.80 -0.20
CA ALA A 184 2.01 19.85 0.68
C ALA A 184 2.66 18.68 -0.09
N GLU A 185 2.03 18.20 -1.16
CA GLU A 185 2.60 17.16 -2.06
C GLU A 185 3.89 17.65 -2.74
N TRP A 186 3.95 18.93 -3.10
CA TRP A 186 5.13 19.52 -3.74
C TRP A 186 6.21 19.89 -2.73
N ASN A 187 5.82 20.43 -1.58
CA ASN A 187 6.73 20.79 -0.51
C ASN A 187 6.01 20.79 0.85
N VAL A 188 6.33 19.81 1.69
CA VAL A 188 5.72 19.66 3.03
C VAL A 188 6.05 20.81 3.97
N SER A 189 7.09 21.60 3.69
CA SER A 189 7.40 22.81 4.48
C SER A 189 6.34 23.90 4.32
N VAL A 190 5.31 23.71 3.48
CA VAL A 190 4.16 24.61 3.38
C VAL A 190 3.46 24.83 4.74
N PHE A 191 3.59 23.87 5.66
CA PHE A 191 3.10 23.99 7.04
C PHE A 191 4.03 24.81 7.94
N SER A 192 5.18 25.25 7.44
CA SER A 192 6.16 26.09 8.14
C SER A 192 6.22 27.48 7.54
N LYS A 193 6.58 28.49 8.36
CA LYS A 193 6.71 29.88 7.90
C LYS A 193 7.70 30.05 6.75
N ASN A 194 8.78 29.27 6.76
CA ASN A 194 9.84 29.33 5.75
C ASN A 194 9.69 28.15 4.79
N ARG A 195 9.79 28.44 3.49
CA ARG A 195 9.85 27.40 2.45
C ARG A 195 11.23 26.76 2.46
N GLU A 196 11.27 25.44 2.60
CA GLU A 196 12.50 24.66 2.64
C GLU A 196 12.93 24.28 1.22
N ASP A 197 14.23 24.06 1.03
CA ASP A 197 14.79 23.56 -0.21
C ASP A 197 14.24 22.16 -0.56
N ILE A 198 13.89 21.95 -1.82
CA ILE A 198 13.25 20.69 -2.26
C ILE A 198 14.18 19.49 -2.14
N TYR A 199 15.50 19.66 -2.28
CA TYR A 199 16.45 18.56 -2.14
C TYR A 199 16.62 18.17 -0.67
N LYS A 200 16.54 19.14 0.25
CA LYS A 200 16.44 18.85 1.68
C LYS A 200 15.15 18.08 2.02
N ILE A 201 14.01 18.47 1.45
CA ILE A 201 12.75 17.72 1.64
C ILE A 201 12.85 16.30 1.08
N ILE A 202 13.46 16.11 -0.09
CA ILE A 202 13.70 14.78 -0.66
C ILE A 202 14.62 13.96 0.24
N ASP A 203 15.68 14.57 0.78
CA ASP A 203 16.61 13.91 1.70
C ASP A 203 15.88 13.39 2.96
N ASP A 204 15.16 14.26 3.67
CA ASP A 204 14.40 13.91 4.88
C ASP A 204 13.29 12.85 4.57
N TYR A 205 12.65 12.96 3.40
CA TYR A 205 11.67 11.99 2.93
C TYR A 205 12.30 10.60 2.68
N LEU A 206 13.49 10.56 2.06
CA LEU A 206 14.18 9.31 1.78
C LEU A 206 14.63 8.62 3.05
N ASP A 207 15.10 9.34 4.07
CA ASP A 207 15.40 8.73 5.38
C ASP A 207 14.18 8.04 5.97
N THR A 208 13.02 8.69 5.89
CA THR A 208 11.74 8.13 6.36
C THR A 208 11.33 6.92 5.52
N ALA A 209 11.42 7.01 4.18
CA ALA A 209 11.06 5.93 3.27
C ALA A 209 11.96 4.70 3.43
N ILE A 210 13.27 4.90 3.65
CA ILE A 210 14.24 3.84 3.93
C ILE A 210 13.96 3.21 5.29
N HIS A 211 13.72 4.04 6.32
CA HIS A 211 13.45 3.56 7.68
C HIS A 211 12.24 2.62 7.73
N PHE A 212 11.16 3.04 7.08
CA PHE A 212 9.89 2.30 7.00
C PHE A 212 9.80 1.37 5.80
N ASP A 213 10.90 1.09 5.08
CA ASP A 213 10.94 0.11 3.97
C ASP A 213 9.81 0.29 2.94
N TYR A 214 9.65 1.53 2.43
CA TYR A 214 8.59 1.85 1.48
C TYR A 214 8.86 1.30 0.07
N PRO A 215 7.83 0.82 -0.65
CA PRO A 215 7.98 0.35 -2.02
C PRO A 215 8.52 1.43 -2.98
N PHE A 216 9.50 1.03 -3.81
CA PHE A 216 10.17 1.90 -4.78
C PHE A 216 9.23 2.72 -5.65
N ASN A 217 8.15 2.11 -6.15
CA ASN A 217 7.18 2.79 -7.03
C ASN A 217 6.47 3.97 -6.33
N ILE A 218 6.17 3.84 -5.04
CA ILE A 218 5.57 4.91 -4.23
C ILE A 218 6.61 5.99 -3.97
N VAL A 219 7.81 5.60 -3.56
CA VAL A 219 8.93 6.52 -3.30
C VAL A 219 9.26 7.35 -4.54
N LYS A 220 9.44 6.69 -5.69
CA LYS A 220 9.73 7.34 -6.96
C LYS A 220 8.62 8.30 -7.37
N TYR A 221 7.35 7.91 -7.25
CA TYR A 221 6.25 8.81 -7.57
C TYR A 221 6.28 10.08 -6.71
N ASN A 222 6.48 9.95 -5.40
CA ASN A 222 6.49 11.09 -4.49
C ASN A 222 7.68 12.03 -4.73
N VAL A 223 8.89 11.47 -4.90
CA VAL A 223 10.08 12.28 -5.26
C VAL A 223 9.87 13.00 -6.59
N GLN A 224 9.24 12.35 -7.56
CA GLN A 224 8.89 12.99 -8.83
C GLN A 224 7.91 14.16 -8.65
N GLN A 225 6.92 14.01 -7.76
CA GLN A 225 6.01 15.11 -7.44
C GLN A 225 6.74 16.26 -6.76
N ILE A 226 7.72 16.01 -5.89
CA ILE A 226 8.51 17.06 -5.23
C ILE A 226 9.39 17.78 -6.26
N LEU A 227 10.14 17.04 -7.09
CA LEU A 227 11.06 17.61 -8.09
C LEU A 227 10.38 18.58 -9.07
N GLY A 228 9.17 18.28 -9.56
CA GLY A 228 8.48 19.19 -10.48
C GLY A 228 9.31 19.48 -11.74
N SER A 229 9.62 20.75 -12.01
CA SER A 229 10.46 21.18 -13.14
C SER A 229 11.91 20.70 -13.05
N ASP A 230 12.42 20.42 -11.85
CA ASP A 230 13.81 19.98 -11.66
C ASP A 230 14.07 18.58 -12.24
N GLN A 231 13.04 17.89 -12.73
CA GLN A 231 13.16 16.69 -13.55
C GLN A 231 13.99 16.93 -14.82
N ASP A 232 14.01 18.15 -15.35
CA ASP A 232 14.78 18.53 -16.54
C ASP A 232 16.25 18.86 -16.24
N THR A 233 16.66 18.83 -14.97
CA THR A 233 18.08 18.96 -14.61
C THR A 233 18.84 17.67 -14.93
N GLU A 234 20.17 17.72 -14.90
CA GLU A 234 20.99 16.51 -15.06
C GLU A 234 20.67 15.47 -13.97
N LYS A 235 20.54 15.92 -12.72
CA LYS A 235 20.17 15.06 -11.57
C LYS A 235 18.75 14.51 -11.73
N GLY A 236 17.80 15.32 -12.18
CA GLY A 236 16.42 14.92 -12.47
C GLY A 236 16.33 13.85 -13.55
N ARG A 237 17.06 14.00 -14.66
CA ARG A 237 17.12 12.98 -15.73
C ARG A 237 17.71 11.66 -15.25
N LYS A 238 18.79 11.71 -14.44
CA LYS A 238 19.35 10.52 -13.78
C LYS A 238 18.34 9.87 -12.85
N PHE A 239 17.58 10.65 -12.09
CA PHE A 239 16.50 10.14 -11.23
C PHE A 239 15.42 9.41 -12.04
N LEU A 240 15.00 9.96 -13.18
CA LEU A 240 13.95 9.34 -14.01
C LEU A 240 14.36 7.96 -14.54
N SER A 241 15.65 7.74 -14.82
CA SER A 241 16.16 6.45 -15.31
C SER A 241 16.34 5.37 -14.25
N THR A 242 16.14 5.69 -12.96
CA THR A 242 16.27 4.70 -11.85
C THR A 242 15.33 3.50 -12.01
N GLY A 243 15.83 2.30 -11.75
CA GLY A 243 15.04 1.06 -11.78
C GLY A 243 14.74 0.49 -10.39
N THR A 244 15.54 0.86 -9.39
CA THR A 244 15.44 0.34 -8.02
C THR A 244 15.51 1.46 -6.98
N LEU A 245 15.12 1.15 -5.74
CA LEU A 245 15.25 2.08 -4.62
C LEU A 245 16.73 2.38 -4.30
N LEU A 246 17.62 1.41 -4.46
CA LEU A 246 19.07 1.62 -4.29
C LEU A 246 19.61 2.62 -5.32
N ASP A 247 19.25 2.48 -6.60
CA ASP A 247 19.66 3.44 -7.64
C ASP A 247 19.20 4.86 -7.29
N LEU A 248 17.95 4.97 -6.83
CA LEU A 248 17.38 6.24 -6.40
C LEU A 248 18.17 6.80 -5.21
N CYS A 249 18.40 6.00 -4.17
CA CYS A 249 19.17 6.42 -3.00
C CYS A 249 20.59 6.86 -3.36
N ASN A 250 21.26 6.20 -4.30
CA ASN A 250 22.60 6.58 -4.76
C ASN A 250 22.64 7.98 -5.41
N ILE A 251 21.58 8.39 -6.10
CA ILE A 251 21.50 9.73 -6.72
C ILE A 251 21.41 10.84 -5.67
N PHE A 252 20.86 10.52 -4.51
CA PHE A 252 20.70 11.45 -3.38
C PHE A 252 21.65 11.09 -2.23
N ASP A 253 22.78 10.44 -2.51
CA ASP A 253 23.84 10.16 -1.55
C ASP A 253 23.40 9.37 -0.30
N LYS A 254 22.32 8.56 -0.43
CA LYS A 254 21.74 7.71 0.63
C LYS A 254 21.96 6.21 0.42
N GLY A 255 22.82 5.82 -0.52
CA GLY A 255 23.11 4.42 -0.83
C GLY A 255 23.59 3.60 0.37
N ASP A 256 24.50 4.17 1.16
CA ASP A 256 25.04 3.54 2.36
C ASP A 256 23.99 3.40 3.46
N THR A 257 23.19 4.46 3.68
CA THR A 257 22.07 4.46 4.62
C THR A 257 21.07 3.36 4.28
N PHE A 258 20.68 3.24 3.01
CA PHE A 258 19.81 2.19 2.53
C PHE A 258 20.41 0.80 2.76
N SER A 259 21.66 0.59 2.34
CA SER A 259 22.33 -0.72 2.45
C SER A 259 22.48 -1.16 3.92
N LYS A 260 22.84 -0.23 4.81
CA LYS A 260 22.90 -0.48 6.25
C LYS A 260 21.53 -0.89 6.81
N ARG A 261 20.47 -0.15 6.47
CA ARG A 261 19.11 -0.43 6.93
C ARG A 261 18.60 -1.78 6.44
N GLN A 262 18.83 -2.12 5.17
CA GLN A 262 18.46 -3.43 4.63
C GLN A 262 19.21 -4.58 5.34
N GLY A 263 20.46 -4.36 5.71
CA GLY A 263 21.24 -5.28 6.54
C GLY A 263 20.64 -5.47 7.94
N GLU A 264 20.19 -4.40 8.59
CA GLU A 264 19.50 -4.44 9.89
C GLU A 264 18.17 -5.20 9.81
N LEU A 265 17.33 -4.89 8.81
CA LEU A 265 16.06 -5.56 8.58
C LEU A 265 16.26 -7.06 8.33
N SER A 266 17.26 -7.43 7.53
CA SER A 266 17.61 -8.84 7.27
C SER A 266 18.04 -9.59 8.53
N LYS A 267 18.81 -8.96 9.42
CA LYS A 267 19.19 -9.53 10.72
C LYS A 267 17.98 -9.70 11.64
N LEU A 268 17.13 -8.68 11.69
CA LEU A 268 15.96 -8.67 12.55
C LEU A 268 14.92 -9.71 12.10
N LYS A 269 14.70 -9.84 10.78
CA LYS A 269 13.88 -10.88 10.18
C LYS A 269 14.36 -12.28 10.57
N ARG A 270 15.69 -12.52 10.55
CA ARG A 270 16.30 -13.78 10.97
C ARG A 270 16.09 -14.07 12.46
N LYS A 271 16.24 -13.05 13.31
CA LYS A 271 16.01 -13.15 14.75
C LYS A 271 14.54 -13.43 15.08
N LEU A 272 13.62 -12.75 14.40
CA LEU A 272 12.19 -12.99 14.56
C LEU A 272 11.82 -14.39 14.05
N SER A 273 12.35 -14.84 12.90
CA SER A 273 12.11 -16.22 12.43
C SER A 273 12.63 -17.29 13.39
N SER A 274 13.64 -16.99 14.23
CA SER A 274 14.10 -17.91 15.27
C SER A 274 13.29 -17.87 16.57
N CYS A 275 12.42 -16.87 16.76
CA CYS A 275 11.65 -16.66 18.00
C CYS A 275 10.14 -16.90 17.85
N PHE A 276 9.63 -17.16 16.64
CA PHE A 276 8.22 -17.47 16.40
C PHE A 276 8.05 -18.93 15.95
N PRO A 277 7.25 -19.75 16.65
CA PRO A 277 6.74 -20.98 16.09
C PRO A 277 5.89 -20.67 14.85
N ASN A 278 6.09 -21.45 13.80
CA ASN A 278 5.38 -21.37 12.52
C ASN A 278 3.85 -21.25 12.69
N ASN A 279 3.31 -20.02 12.57
CA ASN A 279 1.88 -19.77 12.38
C ASN A 279 1.60 -18.94 11.12
N LEU A 280 2.44 -19.09 10.10
CA LEU A 280 1.92 -19.06 8.73
C LEU A 280 1.19 -20.39 8.57
N LEU A 281 -0.11 -20.33 8.25
CA LEU A 281 -0.94 -21.51 7.97
C LEU A 281 -0.26 -22.35 6.88
N LEU A 282 0.59 -23.29 7.29
CA LEU A 282 0.98 -24.42 6.47
C LEU A 282 -0.28 -25.29 6.38
N PRO A 283 -0.72 -25.70 5.17
CA PRO A 283 -1.79 -26.67 5.04
C PRO A 283 -1.46 -27.91 5.88
N GLU A 284 -2.47 -28.53 6.50
CA GLU A 284 -2.29 -29.81 7.20
C GLU A 284 -1.67 -30.83 6.23
N TRP A 285 -0.53 -31.40 6.60
CA TRP A 285 0.24 -32.35 5.79
C TRP A 285 0.51 -33.64 6.56
N ASP A 286 0.68 -34.72 5.81
CA ASP A 286 1.07 -36.04 6.32
C ASP A 286 2.44 -35.94 7.01
N SER A 287 2.50 -36.35 8.27
CA SER A 287 3.62 -36.14 9.21
C SER A 287 4.90 -36.94 8.90
N ASN A 288 4.98 -37.61 7.75
CA ASN A 288 6.04 -38.59 7.45
C ASN A 288 7.02 -38.17 6.33
N GLU A 289 6.88 -37.00 5.71
CA GLU A 289 7.81 -36.50 4.68
C GLU A 289 8.47 -35.16 5.10
N GLU A 290 9.80 -35.07 4.97
CA GLU A 290 10.55 -33.84 5.23
C GLU A 290 10.31 -32.82 4.08
N LEU A 291 9.57 -31.75 4.38
CA LEU A 291 9.25 -30.69 3.41
C LEU A 291 10.07 -29.43 3.69
N THR A 292 10.77 -28.95 2.66
CA THR A 292 11.48 -27.67 2.71
C THR A 292 10.62 -26.54 2.16
N VAL A 293 10.44 -25.47 2.93
CA VAL A 293 9.60 -24.32 2.56
C VAL A 293 10.39 -23.02 2.55
N MET A 294 10.08 -22.13 1.60
CA MET A 294 10.65 -20.79 1.51
C MET A 294 9.62 -19.83 0.89
N PHE A 295 9.60 -18.57 1.30
CA PHE A 295 8.77 -17.56 0.62
C PHE A 295 9.43 -17.15 -0.70
N ALA A 296 8.83 -17.55 -1.83
CA ALA A 296 9.37 -17.26 -3.16
C ALA A 296 8.24 -17.09 -4.20
N PRO A 297 7.77 -15.86 -4.46
CA PRO A 297 6.72 -15.62 -5.45
C PRO A 297 7.25 -15.77 -6.88
N TYR A 298 6.40 -16.23 -7.80
CA TYR A 298 6.72 -16.31 -9.22
C TYR A 298 6.27 -15.04 -9.97
N VAL A 299 7.23 -14.32 -10.52
CA VAL A 299 6.98 -13.13 -11.34
C VAL A 299 7.37 -13.41 -12.80
N ARG A 300 6.39 -13.51 -13.70
CA ARG A 300 6.58 -13.89 -15.11
C ARG A 300 7.58 -12.99 -15.87
N THR A 301 7.65 -11.70 -15.53
CA THR A 301 8.54 -10.73 -16.19
C THR A 301 10.03 -10.99 -15.91
N HIS A 302 10.38 -11.70 -14.83
CA HIS A 302 11.77 -12.06 -14.51
C HIS A 302 12.35 -13.16 -15.42
N TYR A 303 11.50 -13.84 -16.21
CA TYR A 303 11.90 -15.00 -17.01
C TYR A 303 11.50 -14.81 -18.48
N PRO A 304 12.16 -13.91 -19.24
CA PRO A 304 11.71 -13.51 -20.58
C PRO A 304 11.69 -14.68 -21.57
N LYS A 305 12.65 -15.62 -21.47
CA LYS A 305 12.74 -16.78 -22.36
C LYS A 305 11.99 -18.00 -21.81
N PRO A 306 11.31 -18.81 -22.64
CA PRO A 306 10.62 -20.03 -22.20
C PRO A 306 11.54 -21.06 -21.54
N CYS A 307 12.81 -21.15 -21.97
CA CYS A 307 13.79 -22.05 -21.35
C CYS A 307 14.27 -21.60 -19.97
N ASP A 308 14.04 -20.33 -19.61
CA ASP A 308 14.51 -19.77 -18.35
C ASP A 308 13.53 -19.95 -17.20
N ILE A 309 12.30 -20.38 -17.47
CA ILE A 309 11.27 -20.52 -16.44
C ILE A 309 11.64 -21.64 -15.44
N PRO A 310 11.39 -21.44 -14.13
CA PRO A 310 11.81 -22.35 -13.07
C PRO A 310 11.42 -23.82 -13.29
N LYS A 311 10.18 -24.11 -13.67
CA LYS A 311 9.69 -25.47 -13.89
C LYS A 311 10.43 -26.19 -15.01
N ALA A 312 10.81 -25.47 -16.08
CA ALA A 312 11.57 -26.03 -17.20
C ALA A 312 13.02 -26.33 -16.78
N LYS A 313 13.65 -25.41 -16.03
CA LYS A 313 15.00 -25.62 -15.48
C LYS A 313 15.04 -26.80 -14.51
N LEU A 314 14.07 -26.88 -13.60
CA LEU A 314 14.00 -27.96 -12.64
C LEU A 314 13.76 -29.31 -13.32
N LEU A 315 12.92 -29.37 -14.35
CA LEU A 315 12.72 -30.57 -15.15
C LEU A 315 14.01 -31.05 -15.82
N SER A 316 14.74 -30.14 -16.48
CA SER A 316 16.01 -30.47 -17.14
C SER A 316 17.04 -30.98 -16.13
N TRP A 317 17.16 -30.32 -14.98
CA TRP A 317 18.05 -30.76 -13.91
C TRP A 317 17.65 -32.14 -13.37
N PHE A 318 16.35 -32.36 -13.12
CA PHE A 318 15.86 -33.60 -12.53
C PHE A 318 16.15 -34.81 -13.43
N ARG A 319 15.93 -34.68 -14.74
CA ARG A 319 16.27 -35.72 -15.73
C ARG A 319 17.76 -36.04 -15.79
N LEU A 320 18.60 -35.00 -15.70
CA LEU A 320 20.05 -35.17 -15.67
C LEU A 320 20.50 -35.92 -14.41
N LYS A 321 19.89 -35.64 -13.25
CA LYS A 321 20.25 -36.29 -11.99
C LYS A 321 19.75 -37.73 -11.88
N THR A 322 18.53 -38.00 -12.33
CA THR A 322 17.97 -39.37 -12.33
C THR A 322 18.48 -40.24 -13.48
N LYS A 323 19.29 -39.68 -14.40
CA LYS A 323 19.76 -40.34 -15.63
C LYS A 323 18.62 -40.96 -16.44
N SER A 324 17.44 -40.35 -16.40
CA SER A 324 16.23 -40.84 -17.05
C SER A 324 15.49 -39.71 -17.72
N ASN A 325 15.35 -39.81 -19.05
CA ASN A 325 14.59 -38.83 -19.83
C ASN A 325 13.08 -38.88 -19.54
N SER A 326 12.59 -39.99 -18.99
CA SER A 326 11.19 -40.15 -18.61
C SER A 326 10.89 -39.59 -17.21
N ALA A 327 11.90 -39.28 -16.40
CA ALA A 327 11.70 -38.72 -15.07
C ALA A 327 11.10 -37.31 -15.16
N VAL A 328 10.08 -37.07 -14.35
CA VAL A 328 9.38 -35.78 -14.26
C VAL A 328 9.17 -35.42 -12.78
N PRO A 329 9.41 -34.17 -12.38
CA PRO A 329 9.03 -33.68 -11.06
C PRO A 329 7.52 -33.81 -10.84
N SER A 330 7.11 -34.33 -9.69
CA SER A 330 5.69 -34.48 -9.35
C SER A 330 5.20 -33.23 -8.64
N TYR A 331 4.09 -32.66 -9.10
CA TYR A 331 3.48 -31.48 -8.47
C TYR A 331 2.12 -31.85 -7.87
N ASN A 332 1.92 -31.51 -6.61
CA ASN A 332 0.61 -31.53 -5.98
C ASN A 332 0.19 -30.11 -5.66
N THR A 333 -1.00 -29.70 -6.08
CA THR A 333 -1.47 -28.32 -5.89
C THR A 333 -2.67 -28.30 -4.98
N ILE A 334 -2.56 -27.53 -3.90
CA ILE A 334 -3.62 -27.29 -2.94
C ILE A 334 -4.32 -25.99 -3.37
N LYS A 335 -5.63 -26.10 -3.56
CA LYS A 335 -6.50 -24.96 -3.82
C LYS A 335 -7.12 -24.54 -2.48
N THR A 336 -6.85 -23.31 -2.08
CA THR A 336 -7.48 -22.73 -0.89
C THR A 336 -8.92 -22.29 -1.21
N LYS A 337 -9.72 -22.03 -0.17
CA LYS A 337 -11.11 -21.58 -0.29
C LYS A 337 -11.24 -20.29 -1.12
N ASP A 338 -10.20 -19.46 -1.16
CA ASP A 338 -10.19 -18.15 -1.82
C ASP A 338 -9.68 -18.18 -3.29
N LYS A 339 -9.63 -19.36 -3.92
CA LYS A 339 -9.11 -19.56 -5.29
C LYS A 339 -7.63 -19.15 -5.48
N VAL A 340 -6.84 -19.07 -4.41
CA VAL A 340 -5.37 -19.01 -4.49
C VAL A 340 -4.78 -20.41 -4.41
N PHE A 341 -3.66 -20.61 -5.09
CA PHE A 341 -3.03 -21.91 -5.31
C PHE A 341 -1.64 -21.94 -4.69
N GLN A 342 -1.32 -23.06 -4.05
CA GLN A 342 0.02 -23.39 -3.58
C GLN A 342 0.38 -24.78 -4.06
N SER A 343 1.58 -24.95 -4.58
CA SER A 343 2.06 -26.24 -5.09
C SER A 343 3.24 -26.74 -4.28
N ILE A 344 3.29 -28.06 -4.15
CA ILE A 344 4.42 -28.80 -3.61
C ILE A 344 5.04 -29.55 -4.78
N VAL A 345 6.35 -29.40 -4.98
CA VAL A 345 7.11 -30.23 -5.92
C VAL A 345 7.84 -31.32 -5.16
N ARG A 346 7.64 -32.57 -5.58
CA ARG A 346 8.32 -33.75 -5.04
C ARG A 346 9.33 -34.26 -6.07
N LEU A 347 10.56 -34.47 -5.61
CA LEU A 347 11.69 -34.89 -6.44
C LEU A 347 12.26 -36.25 -5.97
N GLY A 348 11.43 -37.13 -5.43
CA GLY A 348 11.87 -38.43 -4.92
C GLY A 348 12.89 -38.27 -3.79
N GLU A 349 14.06 -38.88 -3.94
CA GLU A 349 15.16 -38.81 -2.95
C GLU A 349 15.74 -37.40 -2.75
N PHE A 350 15.51 -36.46 -3.69
CA PHE A 350 16.00 -35.09 -3.56
C PHE A 350 15.10 -34.20 -2.69
N GLY A 351 14.03 -34.76 -2.13
CA GLY A 351 13.14 -34.08 -1.20
C GLY A 351 11.94 -33.40 -1.85
N SER A 352 11.18 -32.73 -0.98
CA SER A 352 9.94 -32.05 -1.32
C SER A 352 10.06 -30.56 -1.01
N PHE A 353 9.57 -29.71 -1.90
CA PHE A 353 9.73 -28.25 -1.80
C PHE A 353 8.42 -27.52 -2.06
N ALA A 354 8.18 -26.44 -1.32
CA ALA A 354 7.01 -25.58 -1.54
C ALA A 354 7.33 -24.10 -1.33
N SER A 355 6.63 -23.24 -2.07
CA SER A 355 6.67 -21.80 -1.83
C SER A 355 5.58 -21.39 -0.85
N LEU A 356 5.93 -20.52 0.10
CA LEU A 356 4.96 -19.88 0.99
C LEU A 356 4.16 -18.77 0.29
N ALA A 357 4.50 -18.40 -0.94
CA ALA A 357 3.77 -17.41 -1.72
C ALA A 357 2.45 -18.02 -2.26
N SER A 358 1.35 -17.31 -2.06
CA SER A 358 0.04 -17.64 -2.64
C SER A 358 -0.02 -17.14 -4.08
N GLU A 359 -0.40 -18.01 -5.02
CA GLU A 359 -0.40 -17.69 -6.45
C GLU A 359 -1.79 -17.69 -7.06
N LYS A 360 -1.97 -16.86 -8.09
CA LYS A 360 -3.27 -16.60 -8.73
C LYS A 360 -3.78 -17.78 -9.57
N ASN A 361 -2.90 -18.72 -9.93
CA ASN A 361 -3.23 -19.89 -10.72
C ASN A 361 -2.25 -21.05 -10.46
N ILE A 362 -2.67 -22.27 -10.79
CA ILE A 362 -1.88 -23.50 -10.64
C ILE A 362 -0.51 -23.40 -11.33
N ARG A 363 -0.46 -22.81 -12.53
CA ARG A 363 0.80 -22.74 -13.27
C ARG A 363 1.83 -21.89 -12.53
N TYR A 364 1.39 -20.82 -11.86
CA TYR A 364 2.28 -19.92 -11.14
C TYR A 364 2.72 -20.55 -9.82
N SER A 365 1.81 -21.24 -9.12
CA SER A 365 2.15 -21.96 -7.87
C SER A 365 3.19 -23.06 -8.11
N GLU A 366 3.10 -23.78 -9.23
CA GLU A 366 4.12 -24.78 -9.59
C GLU A 366 5.47 -24.14 -9.92
N GLN A 367 5.49 -22.97 -10.57
CA GLN A 367 6.74 -22.24 -10.83
C GLN A 367 7.37 -21.75 -9.53
N ALA A 368 6.56 -21.24 -8.61
CA ALA A 368 6.99 -20.80 -7.29
C ALA A 368 7.59 -21.97 -6.49
N ALA A 369 6.95 -23.14 -6.49
CA ALA A 369 7.52 -24.35 -5.87
C ALA A 369 8.86 -24.78 -6.52
N ALA A 370 8.94 -24.69 -7.85
CA ALA A 370 10.16 -25.02 -8.58
C ALA A 370 11.32 -24.06 -8.27
N ILE A 371 11.03 -22.78 -8.01
CA ILE A 371 12.02 -21.80 -7.56
C ILE A 371 12.65 -22.24 -6.24
N VAL A 372 11.83 -22.66 -5.27
CA VAL A 372 12.33 -23.10 -3.96
C VAL A 372 13.23 -24.32 -4.12
N ALA A 373 12.80 -25.32 -4.89
CA ALA A 373 13.62 -26.48 -5.19
C ALA A 373 14.97 -26.10 -5.84
N LEU A 374 14.95 -25.26 -6.89
CA LEU A 374 16.17 -24.82 -7.57
C LEU A 374 17.14 -24.09 -6.63
N HIS A 375 16.61 -23.31 -5.69
CA HIS A 375 17.41 -22.60 -4.71
C HIS A 375 18.02 -23.54 -3.67
N CYS A 376 17.21 -24.37 -3.03
CA CYS A 376 17.63 -25.29 -1.98
C CYS A 376 18.61 -26.36 -2.51
N LEU A 377 18.47 -26.76 -3.78
CA LEU A 377 19.39 -27.67 -4.44
C LEU A 377 20.67 -26.98 -4.95
N GLY A 378 20.83 -25.67 -4.71
CA GLY A 378 22.02 -24.90 -5.09
C GLY A 378 22.18 -24.66 -6.59
N ILE A 379 21.11 -24.83 -7.38
CA ILE A 379 21.14 -24.76 -8.85
C ILE A 379 21.01 -23.31 -9.32
N GLN A 380 20.20 -22.50 -8.62
CA GLN A 380 20.00 -21.10 -8.93
C GLN A 380 19.95 -20.25 -7.66
N LYS A 381 20.79 -19.21 -7.61
CA LYS A 381 20.73 -18.23 -6.51
C LYS A 381 19.51 -17.34 -6.68
N PHE A 382 18.85 -17.08 -5.56
CA PHE A 382 17.78 -16.10 -5.47
C PHE A 382 18.43 -14.71 -5.42
N ASN A 383 18.20 -13.87 -6.42
CA ASN A 383 18.52 -12.45 -6.29
C ASN A 383 17.37 -11.86 -5.46
N GLN A 384 17.65 -11.63 -4.17
CA GLN A 384 16.71 -11.00 -3.24
C GLN A 384 16.39 -9.57 -3.65
#